data_AF-A0A938B6N4-F1
#
_entry.id   AF-A0A938B6N4-F1
#
_cell.length_a   1.000
_cell.length_b   1.000
_cell.length_c   1.000
_cell.angle_alpha   90.00
_cell.angle_beta   90.00
_cell.angle_gamma   90.00
#
_symmetry.space_group_name_H-M   'P 1'
#
loop_
_entity.id
_entity.type
_entity.pdbx_description
1 polymer ?
#
loop_
_entity_poly.entity_id
_entity_poly.type
_entity_poly.pdbx_seq_one_letter_code
_entity_poly.pdbx_strand_id
1 'polypeptide(L)' 'MEIIKQKIEAIQQDLSQAVGLTWEEAEIAAEVELIAKDQKWWWTEAWQEGEREVEEDIVERT' A
#
# COMPACT_ATOMS: atom_id res chain seq x y z
N MET A 1 -6.97 1.99 14.25
CA MET A 1 -5.74 1.20 14.49
C MET A 1 -5.84 -0.22 13.94
N GLU A 2 -6.88 -1.00 14.27
CA GLU A 2 -7.06 -2.36 13.73
C GLU A 2 -7.15 -2.39 12.20
N ILE A 3 -7.92 -1.45 11.62
CA ILE A 3 -8.08 -1.31 10.16
C ILE A 3 -6.74 -1.06 9.46
N ILE A 4 -5.85 -0.23 10.04
CA ILE A 4 -4.54 0.08 9.45
C ILE A 4 -3.67 -1.18 9.40
N LYS A 5 -3.68 -2.00 10.46
CA LYS A 5 -2.96 -3.27 10.49
C LYS A 5 -3.49 -4.25 9.44
N GLN A 6 -4.82 -4.37 9.34
CA GLN A 6 -5.45 -5.24 8.34
C GLN A 6 -5.08 -4.83 6.90
N LYS A 7 -5.03 -3.52 6.62
CA LYS A 7 -4.59 -3.02 5.30
C LYS A 7 -3.12 -3.33 5.05
N ILE A 8 -2.24 -3.12 6.04
CA ILE A 8 -0.82 -3.49 5.95
C ILE A 8 -0.64 -4.98 5.69
N GLU A 9 -1.37 -5.84 6.41
CA GLU A 9 -1.34 -7.29 6.20
C GLU A 9 -1.86 -7.68 4.81
N ALA A 10 -2.94 -7.06 4.33
CA ALA A 10 -3.45 -7.30 2.99
C ALA A 10 -2.45 -6.90 1.90
N ILE A 11 -1.82 -5.72 2.05
CA ILE A 11 -0.76 -5.22 1.14
C ILE A 11 0.43 -6.20 1.10
N GLN A 12 0.81 -6.76 2.26
CA GLN A 12 1.89 -7.73 2.34
C GLN A 12 1.53 -9.09 1.73
N GLN A 13 0.25 -9.46 1.76
CA GLN A 13 -0.24 -10.72 1.17
C GLN A 13 -0.38 -10.63 -0.35
N ASP A 14 -1.00 -9.56 -0.84
CA ASP A 14 -1.26 -9.35 -2.26
C ASP A 14 -1.44 -7.85 -2.57
N LEU A 15 -0.37 -7.22 -3.05
CA LEU A 15 -0.36 -5.80 -3.45
C LEU A 15 -1.32 -5.50 -4.61
N SER A 16 -1.51 -6.47 -5.52
CA SER A 16 -2.29 -6.28 -6.75
C SER A 16 -3.80 -6.17 -6.47
N GLN A 17 -4.26 -6.71 -5.34
CA GLN A 17 -5.68 -6.70 -4.93
C GLN A 17 -5.93 -5.88 -3.64
N ALA A 18 -4.87 -5.42 -2.96
CA ALA A 18 -5.00 -4.64 -1.75
C ALA A 18 -5.31 -3.16 -2.02
N VAL A 19 -6.00 -2.54 -1.08
CA VAL A 19 -6.18 -1.09 -1.03
C VAL A 19 -5.12 -0.50 -0.11
N GLY A 20 -4.30 0.39 -0.66
CA GLY A 20 -3.24 1.11 0.03
C GLY A 20 -3.76 2.00 1.15
N LEU A 21 -2.83 2.49 1.96
CA LEU A 21 -3.12 3.43 3.04
C LEU A 21 -3.40 4.84 2.48
N THR A 22 -4.20 5.62 3.20
CA THR A 22 -4.19 7.07 3.02
C THR A 22 -2.90 7.66 3.59
N TRP A 23 -2.57 8.91 3.24
CA TRP A 23 -1.43 9.60 3.85
C TRP A 23 -1.53 9.68 5.38
N GLU A 24 -2.74 9.93 5.90
CA GLU A 24 -2.99 9.99 7.35
C GLU A 24 -2.80 8.61 8.01
N GLU A 25 -3.31 7.54 7.38
CA GLU A 25 -3.11 6.17 7.86
C GLU A 25 -1.63 5.77 7.85
N ALA A 26 -0.89 6.16 6.80
CA ALA A 26 0.54 5.90 6.68
C ALA A 26 1.35 6.68 7.71
N GLU A 27 0.96 7.92 8.04
CA GLU A 27 1.60 8.68 9.11
C GLU A 27 1.37 8.04 10.47
N ILE A 28 0.13 7.66 10.79
CA ILE A 28 -0.19 6.95 12.04
C ILE A 28 0.60 5.63 12.11
N ALA A 29 0.61 4.84 11.03
CA ALA A 29 1.35 3.58 10.97
C ALA A 29 2.85 3.78 11.19
N ALA A 30 3.42 4.87 10.65
CA ALA A 30 4.82 5.20 10.79
C ALA A 30 5.16 5.75 12.19
N GLU A 31 4.25 6.47 12.82
CA GLU A 31 4.38 6.96 14.21
C GLU A 31 4.36 5.82 15.22
N VAL A 32 3.49 4.83 15.01
CA VAL A 32 3.40 3.64 15.87
C VAL A 32 4.30 2.48 15.43
N GLU A 33 5.25 2.76 14.53
CA GLU A 33 6.31 1.83 14.07
C GLU A 33 5.79 0.53 13.43
N LEU A 34 4.59 0.54 12.86
CA LEU A 34 4.08 -0.56 12.03
C LEU A 34 4.75 -0.62 10.65
N ILE A 35 5.19 0.54 10.15
CA ILE A 35 5.93 0.69 8.90
C ILE A 35 7.11 1.64 9.11
N ALA A 36 8.13 1.52 8.27
CA ALA A 36 9.29 2.42 8.33
C ALA A 36 8.92 3.83 7.86
N LYS A 37 9.31 4.87 8.63
CA LYS A 37 8.96 6.27 8.37
C LYS A 37 9.44 6.77 7.00
N ASP A 38 10.61 6.32 6.56
CA ASP A 38 11.22 6.63 5.28
C ASP A 38 10.55 5.92 4.09
N GLN A 39 9.76 4.87 4.37
CA GLN A 39 9.05 4.08 3.37
C GLN A 39 7.55 4.37 3.35
N LYS A 40 7.04 5.32 4.16
CA LYS A 40 5.59 5.56 4.32
C LYS A 40 4.83 5.76 3.00
N TRP A 41 5.47 6.38 2.01
CA TRP A 41 4.89 6.67 0.70
C TRP A 41 4.60 5.41 -0.11
N TRP A 42 5.41 4.35 0.04
CA TRP A 42 5.24 3.06 -0.64
C TRP A 42 3.93 2.35 -0.24
N TRP A 43 3.49 2.60 0.99
CA TRP A 43 2.26 2.02 1.54
C TRP A 43 1.00 2.77 1.11
N THR A 44 1.13 3.92 0.45
CA THR A 44 -0.02 4.74 0.08
C THR A 44 -0.72 4.23 -1.17
N GLU A 45 -2.04 4.35 -1.22
CA GLU A 45 -2.83 3.95 -2.40
C GLU A 45 -2.37 4.68 -3.68
N ALA A 46 -2.01 5.96 -3.56
CA ALA A 46 -1.51 6.74 -4.70
C ALA A 46 -0.22 6.16 -5.31
N TRP A 47 0.59 5.45 -4.53
CA TRP A 47 1.76 4.75 -5.07
C TRP A 47 1.39 3.37 -5.64
N GLN A 48 0.55 2.63 -4.91
CA GLN A 48 0.16 1.27 -5.31
C GLN A 48 -0.71 1.22 -6.57
N GLU A 49 -1.55 2.23 -6.79
CA GLU A 49 -2.35 2.37 -8.02
C GLU A 49 -1.44 2.41 -9.25
N GLY A 50 -0.33 3.15 -9.20
CA GLY A 50 0.64 3.21 -10.29
C GLY A 50 1.31 1.86 -10.59
N GLU A 51 1.56 1.03 -9.57
CA GLU A 51 2.11 -0.31 -9.79
C GLU A 51 1.07 -1.24 -10.44
N ARG A 52 -0.21 -1.13 -10.05
CA ARG A 52 -1.29 -1.92 -10.66
C ARG A 52 -1.54 -1.53 -12.11
N GLU A 53 -1.51 -0.24 -12.45
CA GLU A 53 -1.62 0.22 -13.83
C GLU A 53 -0.51 -0.38 -14.71
N VAL A 54 0.73 -0.44 -14.22
CA VAL A 54 1.85 -1.06 -14.94
C VAL A 54 1.64 -2.57 -15.12
N GLU A 55 1.10 -3.25 -14.12
CA GLU A 55 0.81 -4.69 -14.18
C GLU A 55 -0.30 -5.03 -15.18
N GLU A 56 -1.39 -4.23 -15.21
CA GLU A 56 -2.45 -4.34 -16.23
C GLU A 56 -1.91 -4.14 -17.65
N ASP A 57 -1.01 -3.16 -17.84
CA ASP A 57 -0.38 -2.86 -19.14
C ASP A 57 0.49 -4.03 -19.67
N ILE A 58 1.05 -4.86 -18.77
CA ILE A 58 1.80 -6.07 -19.13
C ILE A 58 0.84 -7.19 -19.55
N VAL A 59 -0.24 -7.39 -18.81
CA VAL A 59 -1.22 -8.46 -19.07
C VAL A 59 -1.97 -8.23 -20.39
N GLU A 60 -2.33 -7.00 -20.74
CA GLU A 60 -3.01 -6.71 -22.02
C GLU A 60 -2.12 -6.92 -23.26
N ARG A 61 -0.81 -7.08 -23.09
CA ARG A 61 0.17 -7.21 -24.19
C ARG A 61 0.72 -8.62 -24.41
N THR A 62 0.20 -9.63 -23.69
CA THR A 62 0.65 -11.03 -23.78
C THR A 62 -0.47 -11.96 -24.22
#